data_AF-K6U872-F1
#
_entry.id   AF-K6U872-F1
#
_cell.length_a   1.000
_cell.length_b   1.000
_cell.length_c   1.000
_cell.angle_alpha   90.00
_cell.angle_beta   90.00
_cell.angle_gamma   90.00
#
_symmetry.space_group_name_H-M   'P 1'
#
loop_
_entity.id
_entity.type
_entity.pdbx_description
1 polymer ?
#
loop_
_entity_poly.entity_id
_entity_poly.type
_entity_poly.pdbx_seq_one_letter_code
_entity_poly.pdbx_strand_id
1 'polypeptide(L)'
;MEKMSNKNSSVIKNVFNKDFVVSAIIPIIIFLILDRYGMTFEGIVLSGGWSIGVVLINYIKDHELNALAIMSAAFAGIGLIGTIISKNPTFYLVAPIVQDILLAAMFFGSLFFKKSLIQIIIEQSYLKNDSGETKNNPKFKSTCRFLSIAWSVLTVSQAAVRIVLLYSVSVSTYYTISTAYGNISTPLMIAFSIMFPKWYSKRKSI
;
A
#
# COMPACT_ATOMS: atom_id res chain seq x y z
N MET A 1 28.33 2.36 26.49
CA MET A 1 27.49 1.27 25.92
C MET A 1 25.99 1.41 26.23
N GLU A 2 25.54 2.48 26.90
CA GLU A 2 24.19 2.60 27.47
C GLU A 2 23.17 3.36 26.57
N LYS A 3 23.64 4.13 25.58
CA LYS A 3 22.76 4.93 24.67
C LYS A 3 22.10 4.13 23.53
N MET A 4 22.56 2.91 23.24
CA MET A 4 21.99 2.09 22.15
C MET A 4 20.74 1.30 22.57
N SER A 5 20.61 0.93 23.85
CA SER A 5 19.47 0.15 24.35
C SER A 5 18.15 0.96 24.36
N ASN A 6 18.23 2.25 24.73
CA ASN A 6 17.04 3.10 24.90
C ASN A 6 16.43 3.58 23.56
N LYS A 7 17.22 3.61 22.48
CA LYS A 7 16.72 3.98 21.14
C LYS A 7 15.91 2.84 20.50
N ASN A 8 16.34 1.59 20.70
CA ASN A 8 15.64 0.43 20.14
C ASN A 8 14.29 0.18 20.85
N SER A 9 14.19 0.38 22.17
CA SER A 9 12.91 0.25 22.89
C SER A 9 11.88 1.29 22.45
N SER A 10 12.32 2.52 22.15
CA SER A 10 11.51 3.61 21.60
C SER A 10 11.01 3.30 20.19
N VAL A 11 11.88 2.79 19.31
CA VAL A 11 11.50 2.43 17.93
C VAL A 11 10.51 1.25 17.93
N ILE A 12 10.74 0.22 18.74
CA ILE A 12 9.83 -0.94 18.84
C ILE A 12 8.47 -0.50 19.41
N LYS A 13 8.43 0.36 20.44
CA LYS A 13 7.17 0.92 20.96
C LYS A 13 6.43 1.79 19.95
N ASN A 14 7.13 2.52 19.10
CA ASN A 14 6.51 3.32 18.04
C ASN A 14 5.99 2.47 16.88
N VAL A 15 6.67 1.35 16.57
CA VAL A 15 6.24 0.41 15.53
C VAL A 15 5.07 -0.44 16.02
N PHE A 16 5.07 -0.87 17.29
CA PHE A 16 3.96 -1.55 17.97
C PHE A 16 2.99 -0.56 18.65
N ASN A 17 2.60 0.50 17.94
CA ASN A 17 1.54 1.36 18.45
C ASN A 17 0.18 0.60 18.42
N LYS A 18 -0.82 1.11 19.15
CA LYS A 18 -2.16 0.52 19.23
C LYS A 18 -2.82 0.33 17.85
N ASP A 19 -2.63 1.26 16.94
CA ASP A 19 -3.15 1.21 15.57
C ASP A 19 -2.47 0.10 14.75
N PHE A 20 -1.17 -0.14 14.94
CA PHE A 20 -0.47 -1.26 14.31
C PHE A 20 -1.02 -2.60 14.80
N VAL A 21 -1.24 -2.75 16.11
CA VAL A 21 -1.82 -3.97 16.69
C VAL A 21 -3.24 -4.19 16.13
N VAL A 22 -4.07 -3.14 16.15
CA VAL A 22 -5.47 -3.22 15.70
C VAL A 22 -5.56 -3.47 14.19
N SER A 23 -4.69 -2.89 13.39
CA SER A 23 -4.79 -2.92 11.93
C SER A 23 -4.03 -4.09 11.28
N ALA A 24 -2.96 -4.57 11.90
CA ALA A 24 -2.11 -5.63 11.34
C ALA A 24 -2.18 -6.94 12.11
N ILE A 25 -2.12 -6.91 13.45
CA ILE A 25 -1.98 -8.13 14.26
C ILE A 25 -3.31 -8.85 14.43
N ILE A 26 -4.37 -8.13 14.80
CA ILE A 26 -5.70 -8.72 15.03
C ILE A 26 -6.24 -9.49 13.79
N PRO A 27 -6.22 -8.93 12.55
CA PRO A 27 -6.70 -9.66 11.38
C PRO A 27 -5.91 -10.94 11.09
N ILE A 28 -4.60 -10.95 11.38
CA ILE A 28 -3.75 -12.15 11.22
C ILE A 28 -4.13 -13.21 12.23
N ILE A 29 -4.35 -12.83 13.50
CA ILE A 29 -4.77 -13.77 14.55
C ILE A 29 -6.13 -14.38 14.22
N ILE A 30 -7.09 -13.56 13.78
CA ILE A 30 -8.42 -14.04 13.34
C ILE A 30 -8.27 -15.10 12.25
N PHE A 31 -7.50 -14.80 11.20
CA PHE A 31 -7.25 -15.73 10.11
C PHE A 31 -6.61 -17.04 10.58
N LEU A 32 -5.51 -16.96 11.35
CA LEU A 32 -4.77 -18.14 11.81
C LEU A 32 -5.58 -19.05 12.72
N ILE A 33 -6.43 -18.48 13.57
CA ILE A 33 -7.31 -19.27 14.44
C ILE A 33 -8.32 -20.04 13.58
N LEU A 34 -9.03 -19.35 12.68
CA LEU A 34 -10.08 -19.96 11.86
C LEU A 34 -9.52 -20.96 10.84
N ASP A 35 -8.35 -20.68 10.27
CA ASP A 35 -7.65 -21.59 9.37
C ASP A 35 -7.26 -22.91 10.07
N ARG A 36 -6.82 -22.86 11.33
CA ARG A 36 -6.55 -24.08 12.13
C ARG A 36 -7.77 -24.97 12.35
N TYR A 37 -8.98 -24.41 12.29
CA TYR A 37 -10.23 -25.17 12.38
C TYR A 37 -10.77 -25.61 11.00
N GLY A 38 -10.00 -25.42 9.92
CA GLY A 38 -10.44 -25.72 8.55
C GLY A 38 -11.45 -24.72 7.99
N MET A 39 -11.68 -23.61 8.69
CA MET A 39 -12.61 -22.53 8.33
C MET A 39 -11.86 -21.40 7.61
N THR A 40 -11.04 -21.75 6.61
CA THR A 40 -10.18 -20.81 5.90
C THR A 40 -10.98 -19.69 5.23
N PHE A 41 -12.16 -20.01 4.68
CA PHE A 41 -13.04 -19.03 4.04
C PHE A 41 -13.57 -18.00 5.05
N GLU A 42 -14.11 -18.45 6.17
CA GLU A 42 -14.61 -17.61 7.25
C GLU A 42 -13.48 -16.79 7.87
N GLY A 43 -12.28 -17.39 7.98
CA GLY A 43 -11.04 -16.72 8.37
C GLY A 43 -10.72 -15.51 7.52
N ILE A 44 -10.76 -15.67 6.19
CA ILE A 44 -10.51 -14.59 5.24
C ILE A 44 -11.60 -13.51 5.35
N VAL A 45 -12.88 -13.90 5.40
CA VAL A 45 -14.00 -12.95 5.48
C VAL A 45 -13.96 -12.12 6.76
N LEU A 46 -13.74 -12.75 7.92
CA LEU A 46 -13.70 -12.04 9.21
C LEU A 46 -12.44 -11.18 9.34
N SER A 47 -11.29 -11.68 8.89
CA SER A 47 -10.03 -10.93 8.84
C SER A 47 -10.15 -9.68 7.96
N GLY A 48 -10.61 -9.86 6.72
CA GLY A 48 -10.80 -8.75 5.80
C GLY A 48 -11.88 -7.77 6.25
N GLY A 49 -12.99 -8.27 6.81
CA GLY A 49 -14.06 -7.46 7.38
C GLY A 49 -13.58 -6.61 8.55
N TRP A 50 -12.72 -7.17 9.42
CA TRP A 50 -12.07 -6.42 10.49
C TRP A 50 -11.21 -5.27 9.94
N SER A 51 -10.31 -5.56 8.99
CA SER A 51 -9.45 -4.52 8.40
C SER A 51 -10.24 -3.40 7.74
N ILE A 52 -11.32 -3.72 7.01
CA ILE A 52 -12.22 -2.72 6.41
C ILE A 52 -12.94 -1.92 7.49
N GLY A 53 -13.44 -2.59 8.54
CA GLY A 53 -14.10 -1.96 9.67
C GLY A 53 -13.22 -0.96 10.40
N VAL A 54 -11.95 -1.29 10.63
CA VAL A 54 -10.97 -0.38 11.24
C VAL A 54 -10.77 0.87 10.38
N VAL A 55 -10.64 0.71 9.06
CA VAL A 55 -10.48 1.85 8.14
C VAL A 55 -11.74 2.74 8.15
N LEU A 56 -12.94 2.15 8.16
CA LEU A 56 -14.21 2.88 8.24
C LEU A 56 -14.37 3.64 9.57
N ILE A 57 -14.04 3.01 10.70
CA ILE A 57 -14.13 3.65 12.02
C ILE A 57 -13.15 4.83 12.11
N ASN A 58 -11.91 4.66 11.65
CA ASN A 58 -10.93 5.74 11.61
C ASN A 58 -11.39 6.87 10.69
N TYR A 59 -12.02 6.54 9.55
CA TYR A 59 -12.61 7.55 8.68
C TYR A 59 -13.74 8.35 9.36
N ILE A 60 -14.66 7.68 10.03
CA ILE A 60 -15.78 8.33 10.73
C ILE A 60 -15.26 9.22 11.87
N LYS A 61 -14.18 8.81 12.54
CA LYS A 61 -13.64 9.50 13.71
C LYS A 61 -12.78 10.71 13.35
N ASP A 62 -11.92 10.58 12.34
CA ASP A 62 -10.93 11.60 12.02
C ASP A 62 -11.37 12.52 10.87
N HIS A 63 -12.41 12.16 10.12
CA HIS A 63 -12.92 12.89 8.94
C HIS A 63 -11.87 13.24 7.86
N GLU A 64 -10.65 12.72 7.98
CA GLU A 64 -9.57 12.95 7.02
C GLU A 64 -9.52 11.79 6.01
N LEU A 65 -10.14 12.00 4.85
CA LEU A 65 -9.95 11.11 3.70
C LEU A 65 -8.64 11.43 3.01
N ASN A 66 -7.60 10.67 3.33
CA ASN A 66 -6.44 10.61 2.48
C ASN A 66 -6.69 9.63 1.32
N ALA A 67 -6.34 10.03 0.09
CA ALA A 67 -6.51 9.22 -1.12
C ALA A 67 -6.00 7.78 -0.96
N LEU A 68 -4.90 7.58 -0.23
CA LEU A 68 -4.34 6.26 0.06
C LEU A 68 -5.28 5.36 0.88
N ALA A 69 -6.01 5.92 1.85
CA ALA A 69 -6.93 5.16 2.68
C ALA A 69 -8.16 4.70 1.88
N ILE A 70 -8.69 5.58 1.01
CA ILE A 70 -9.79 5.24 0.11
C ILE A 70 -9.38 4.13 -0.86
N MET A 71 -8.19 4.26 -1.48
CA MET A 71 -7.68 3.26 -2.41
C MET A 71 -7.51 1.91 -1.72
N SER A 72 -6.91 1.89 -0.52
CA SER A 72 -6.75 0.66 0.27
C SER A 72 -8.08 0.02 0.61
N ALA A 73 -9.07 0.81 1.08
CA ALA A 73 -10.40 0.33 1.39
C ALA A 73 -11.13 -0.24 0.17
N ALA A 74 -11.02 0.44 -0.98
CA ALA A 74 -11.62 -0.01 -2.23
C ALA A 74 -11.02 -1.34 -2.70
N PHE A 75 -9.69 -1.49 -2.67
CA PHE A 75 -9.05 -2.76 -3.04
C PHE A 75 -9.36 -3.89 -2.07
N ALA A 76 -9.35 -3.61 -0.76
CA ALA A 76 -9.75 -4.58 0.25
C ALA A 76 -11.22 -5.02 0.04
N GLY A 77 -12.12 -4.08 -0.24
CA GLY A 77 -13.52 -4.35 -0.54
C GLY A 77 -13.71 -5.21 -1.78
N ILE A 78 -13.04 -4.86 -2.90
CA ILE A 78 -13.08 -5.65 -4.14
C ILE A 78 -12.55 -7.07 -3.91
N GLY A 79 -11.42 -7.20 -3.20
CA GLY A 79 -10.82 -8.50 -2.89
C GLY A 79 -11.73 -9.37 -2.01
N LEU A 80 -12.37 -8.78 -1.01
CA LEU A 80 -13.28 -9.48 -0.11
C LEU A 80 -14.56 -9.90 -0.83
N ILE A 81 -15.21 -8.98 -1.57
CA ILE A 81 -16.42 -9.28 -2.34
C ILE A 81 -16.14 -10.38 -3.37
N GLY A 82 -15.03 -10.27 -4.09
CA GLY A 82 -14.65 -11.28 -5.07
C GLY A 82 -14.36 -12.65 -4.44
N THR A 83 -13.77 -12.69 -3.24
CA THR A 83 -13.58 -13.93 -2.48
C THR A 83 -14.92 -14.56 -2.09
N ILE A 84 -15.88 -13.75 -1.59
CA ILE A 84 -17.22 -14.22 -1.21
C ILE A 84 -17.99 -14.78 -2.40
N ILE A 85 -18.00 -14.05 -3.53
CA ILE A 85 -18.74 -14.45 -4.74
C ILE A 85 -18.13 -15.71 -5.34
N SER A 86 -16.79 -15.77 -5.42
CA SER A 86 -16.10 -16.86 -6.08
C SER A 86 -16.17 -18.18 -5.31
N LYS A 87 -16.33 -18.13 -3.97
CA LYS A 87 -16.22 -19.29 -3.06
C LYS A 87 -14.98 -20.16 -3.33
N ASN A 88 -13.98 -19.59 -3.99
CA ASN A 88 -12.81 -20.30 -4.48
C ASN A 88 -11.55 -19.56 -3.99
N PRO A 89 -10.68 -20.23 -3.21
CA PRO A 89 -9.45 -19.64 -2.70
C PRO A 89 -8.48 -19.21 -3.81
N THR A 90 -8.60 -19.71 -5.04
CA THR A 90 -7.81 -19.23 -6.18
C THR A 90 -8.10 -17.77 -6.50
N PHE A 91 -9.31 -17.27 -6.22
CA PHE A 91 -9.64 -15.85 -6.40
C PHE A 91 -8.82 -14.95 -5.48
N TYR A 92 -8.46 -15.44 -4.30
CA TYR A 92 -7.58 -14.74 -3.37
C TYR A 92 -6.15 -14.59 -3.92
N LEU A 93 -5.70 -15.50 -4.79
CA LEU A 93 -4.41 -15.40 -5.48
C LEU A 93 -4.46 -14.40 -6.64
N VAL A 94 -5.63 -14.23 -7.27
CA VAL A 94 -5.84 -13.29 -8.38
C VAL A 94 -6.07 -11.85 -7.88
N ALA A 95 -6.65 -11.68 -6.69
CA ALA A 95 -6.92 -10.36 -6.11
C ALA A 95 -5.69 -9.41 -6.09
N PRO A 96 -4.49 -9.84 -5.65
CA PRO A 96 -3.28 -9.02 -5.72
C PRO A 96 -2.89 -8.60 -7.14
N ILE A 97 -3.09 -9.47 -8.14
CA ILE A 97 -2.81 -9.16 -9.55
C ILE A 97 -3.75 -8.05 -10.04
N VAL A 98 -5.05 -8.19 -9.76
CA VAL A 98 -6.05 -7.18 -10.13
C VAL A 98 -5.75 -5.85 -9.45
N GLN A 99 -5.39 -5.88 -8.17
CA GLN A 99 -5.01 -4.69 -7.42
C GLN A 99 -3.79 -3.99 -8.03
N ASP A 100 -2.74 -4.72 -8.39
CA ASP A 100 -1.56 -4.14 -9.04
C ASP A 100 -1.90 -3.50 -10.39
N ILE A 101 -2.72 -4.16 -11.21
CA ILE A 101 -3.15 -3.65 -12.51
C ILE A 101 -3.95 -2.36 -12.33
N LEU A 102 -4.87 -2.32 -11.37
CA LEU A 102 -5.66 -1.12 -11.07
C LEU A 102 -4.76 0.01 -10.56
N LEU A 103 -3.81 -0.29 -9.67
CA LEU A 103 -2.83 0.70 -9.20
C LEU A 103 -1.97 1.24 -10.33
N ALA A 104 -1.47 0.37 -11.20
CA ALA A 104 -0.71 0.74 -12.38
C ALA A 104 -1.51 1.67 -13.28
N ALA A 105 -2.77 1.31 -13.56
CA ALA A 105 -3.70 2.10 -14.36
C ALA A 105 -4.01 3.45 -13.70
N MET A 106 -4.17 3.51 -12.38
CA MET A 106 -4.40 4.77 -11.65
C MET A 106 -3.17 5.68 -11.69
N PHE A 107 -1.97 5.16 -11.41
CA PHE A 107 -0.74 5.95 -11.43
C PHE A 107 -0.42 6.43 -12.85
N PHE A 108 -0.48 5.53 -13.84
CA PHE A 108 -0.25 5.87 -15.24
C PHE A 108 -1.33 6.80 -15.79
N GLY A 109 -2.60 6.46 -15.53
CA GLY A 109 -3.77 7.23 -15.93
C GLY A 109 -3.72 8.66 -15.38
N SER A 110 -3.22 8.84 -14.16
CA SER A 110 -3.07 10.17 -13.56
C SER A 110 -2.15 11.11 -14.34
N LEU A 111 -1.26 10.58 -15.20
CA LEU A 111 -0.36 11.38 -16.03
C LEU A 111 -1.10 12.14 -17.14
N PHE A 112 -2.28 11.67 -17.55
CA PHE A 112 -3.13 12.33 -18.54
C PHE A 112 -3.93 13.50 -17.93
N PHE A 113 -3.95 13.63 -16.60
CA PHE A 113 -4.64 14.72 -15.91
C PHE A 113 -3.68 15.87 -15.55
N LYS A 114 -4.27 17.03 -15.20
CA LYS A 114 -3.51 18.23 -14.81
C LYS A 114 -2.62 18.00 -13.58
N LYS A 115 -3.02 17.12 -12.67
CA LYS A 115 -2.27 16.72 -11.47
C LYS A 115 -2.09 15.21 -11.46
N SER A 116 -0.87 14.75 -11.19
CA SER A 116 -0.62 13.30 -11.01
C SER A 116 -1.15 12.83 -9.66
N LEU A 117 -1.39 11.52 -9.52
CA LEU A 117 -1.94 10.94 -8.28
C LEU A 117 -1.00 11.19 -7.09
N ILE A 118 0.32 11.13 -7.32
CA ILE A 118 1.32 11.43 -6.29
C ILE A 118 1.28 12.90 -5.89
N GLN A 119 1.04 13.81 -6.85
CA GLN A 119 0.87 15.21 -6.54
C GLN A 119 -0.33 15.42 -5.61
N ILE A 120 -1.46 14.77 -5.88
CA ILE A 120 -2.66 14.84 -5.03
C ILE A 120 -2.35 14.29 -3.63
N ILE A 121 -1.69 13.12 -3.54
CA ILE A 121 -1.33 12.50 -2.26
C ILE A 121 -0.43 13.43 -1.45
N ILE A 122 0.61 14.02 -2.05
CA ILE A 122 1.52 14.93 -1.34
C ILE A 122 0.80 16.21 -0.90
N GLU A 123 -0.04 16.78 -1.79
CA GLU A 123 -0.81 17.98 -1.49
C GLU A 123 -1.78 17.77 -0.31
N GLN A 124 -2.45 16.63 -0.26
CA GLN A 124 -3.39 16.28 0.81
C GLN A 124 -2.71 15.87 2.11
N SER A 125 -1.60 15.12 2.04
CA SER A 125 -0.96 14.52 3.22
C SER A 125 0.03 15.44 3.91
N TYR A 126 0.77 16.25 3.16
CA TYR A 126 1.94 16.97 3.68
C TYR A 126 1.89 18.49 3.46
N LEU A 127 1.17 18.96 2.44
CA LEU A 127 1.12 20.38 2.07
C LEU A 127 -0.25 21.03 2.36
N LYS A 128 -1.05 20.44 3.26
CA LYS A 128 -2.39 20.95 3.60
C LYS A 128 -2.38 22.43 4.01
N ASN A 129 -1.35 22.84 4.77
CA ASN A 129 -1.18 24.21 5.29
C ASN A 129 -0.14 25.07 4.55
N ASP A 130 0.41 24.59 3.42
CA ASP A 130 1.46 25.32 2.70
C ASP A 130 0.89 26.45 1.82
N SER A 131 1.57 27.61 1.80
CA SER A 131 1.13 28.90 1.23
C SER A 131 1.04 28.95 -0.30
N GLY A 132 1.28 27.82 -0.98
CA GLY A 132 1.09 27.67 -2.43
C GLY A 132 2.36 27.84 -3.27
N GLU A 133 3.45 28.34 -2.70
CA GLU A 133 4.74 28.45 -3.40
C GLU A 133 5.27 27.07 -3.83
N THR A 134 5.24 26.08 -2.95
CA THR A 134 5.69 24.71 -3.28
C THR A 134 4.74 24.03 -4.26
N LYS A 135 3.42 24.24 -4.11
CA LYS A 135 2.36 23.64 -4.95
C LYS A 135 2.44 24.09 -6.41
N ASN A 136 2.84 25.34 -6.64
CA ASN A 136 2.93 25.92 -7.98
C ASN A 136 4.29 25.74 -8.65
N ASN A 137 5.31 25.25 -7.94
CA ASN A 137 6.63 25.06 -8.49
C ASN A 137 6.61 24.02 -9.64
N PRO A 138 7.04 24.38 -10.88
CA PRO A 138 7.06 23.46 -12.01
C PRO A 138 8.00 22.26 -11.77
N LYS A 139 9.06 22.43 -10.97
CA LYS A 139 9.96 21.32 -10.59
C LYS A 139 9.23 20.31 -9.70
N PHE A 140 8.42 20.76 -8.76
CA PHE A 140 7.62 19.89 -7.89
C PHE A 140 6.64 19.04 -8.72
N LYS A 141 5.93 19.67 -9.67
CA LYS A 141 5.00 18.97 -10.58
C LYS A 141 5.72 17.94 -11.45
N SER A 142 6.89 18.29 -12.00
CA SER A 142 7.70 17.36 -12.79
C SER A 142 8.18 16.16 -11.96
N THR A 143 8.63 16.38 -10.73
CA THR A 143 9.05 15.32 -9.81
C THR A 143 7.89 14.39 -9.47
N CYS A 144 6.71 14.94 -9.19
CA CYS A 144 5.51 14.14 -8.90
C CYS A 144 5.08 13.29 -10.11
N ARG A 145 5.20 13.81 -11.34
CA ARG A 145 4.93 13.03 -12.56
C ARG A 145 5.95 11.90 -12.74
N PHE A 146 7.23 12.17 -12.55
CA PHE A 146 8.27 11.16 -12.64
C PHE A 146 8.05 10.04 -11.61
N LEU A 147 7.75 10.40 -10.36
CA LEU A 147 7.41 9.42 -9.33
C LEU A 147 6.17 8.61 -9.73
N SER A 148 5.14 9.22 -10.33
CA SER A 148 3.95 8.50 -10.78
C SER A 148 4.27 7.48 -11.88
N ILE A 149 5.17 7.81 -12.80
CA ILE A 149 5.67 6.85 -13.80
C ILE A 149 6.39 5.69 -13.10
N ALA A 150 7.30 5.99 -12.17
CA ALA A 150 8.07 4.97 -11.49
C ALA A 150 7.18 4.04 -10.63
N TRP A 151 6.13 4.57 -9.99
CA TRP A 151 5.12 3.77 -9.28
C TRP A 151 4.30 2.90 -10.23
N SER A 152 3.92 3.43 -11.39
CA SER A 152 3.26 2.65 -12.43
C SER A 152 4.14 1.50 -12.93
N VAL A 153 5.42 1.75 -13.24
CA VAL A 153 6.35 0.71 -13.69
C VAL A 153 6.50 -0.39 -12.65
N LEU A 154 6.65 -0.03 -11.37
CA LEU A 154 6.77 -1.00 -10.29
C LEU A 154 5.51 -1.87 -10.12
N THR A 155 4.33 -1.25 -10.20
CA THR A 155 3.07 -1.99 -10.04
C THR A 155 2.78 -2.89 -11.24
N VAL A 156 3.13 -2.45 -12.45
CA VAL A 156 3.11 -3.32 -13.64
C VAL A 156 4.06 -4.51 -13.47
N SER A 157 5.28 -4.29 -12.95
CA SER A 157 6.22 -5.40 -12.74
C SER A 157 5.74 -6.37 -11.66
N GLN A 158 5.09 -5.90 -10.59
CA GLN A 158 4.42 -6.74 -9.58
C GLN A 158 3.31 -7.59 -10.19
N ALA A 159 2.43 -6.98 -10.99
CA ALA A 159 1.38 -7.71 -11.68
C ALA A 159 1.96 -8.80 -12.60
N ALA A 160 2.95 -8.44 -13.42
CA ALA A 160 3.58 -9.35 -14.37
C ALA A 160 4.23 -10.55 -13.68
N VAL A 161 5.01 -10.32 -12.61
CA VAL A 161 5.63 -11.40 -11.83
C VAL A 161 4.56 -12.31 -11.23
N ARG A 162 3.50 -11.75 -10.64
CA ARG A 162 2.42 -12.54 -10.05
C ARG A 162 1.66 -13.36 -11.09
N ILE A 163 1.39 -12.79 -12.27
CA ILE A 163 0.78 -13.54 -13.39
C ILE A 163 1.66 -14.72 -13.79
N VAL A 164 2.96 -14.50 -13.99
CA VAL A 164 3.89 -15.59 -14.36
C VAL A 164 3.94 -16.66 -13.27
N LEU A 165 4.04 -16.26 -12.01
CA LEU A 165 4.06 -17.20 -10.88
C LEU A 165 2.77 -18.01 -10.78
N LEU A 166 1.61 -17.40 -11.04
CA LEU A 166 0.31 -18.07 -10.96
C LEU A 166 0.23 -19.31 -11.85
N TYR A 167 0.87 -19.27 -13.02
CA TYR A 167 0.88 -20.38 -13.99
C TYR A 167 2.11 -21.28 -13.91
N SER A 168 3.16 -20.88 -13.19
CA SER A 168 4.46 -21.56 -13.26
C SER A 168 4.85 -22.32 -12.00
N VAL A 169 4.26 -21.99 -10.83
CA VAL A 169 4.72 -22.54 -9.54
C VAL A 169 3.59 -23.00 -8.64
N SER A 170 3.94 -23.76 -7.59
CA SER A 170 3.00 -24.16 -6.54
C SER A 170 2.45 -22.94 -5.77
N VAL A 171 1.27 -23.10 -5.14
CA VAL A 171 0.61 -22.04 -4.36
C VAL A 171 1.50 -21.49 -3.25
N SER A 172 2.26 -22.35 -2.56
CA SER A 172 3.18 -21.93 -1.50
C SER A 172 4.31 -21.06 -2.06
N THR A 173 4.93 -21.48 -3.16
CA THR A 173 6.00 -20.73 -3.84
C THR A 173 5.50 -19.39 -4.38
N TYR A 174 4.30 -19.37 -4.97
CA TYR A 174 3.63 -18.13 -5.39
C TYR A 174 3.54 -17.16 -4.22
N TYR A 175 3.04 -17.63 -3.08
CA TYR A 175 2.83 -16.81 -1.90
C TYR A 175 4.14 -16.22 -1.38
N THR A 176 5.19 -17.04 -1.25
CA THR A 176 6.49 -16.61 -0.73
C THR A 176 7.13 -15.54 -1.62
N ILE A 177 7.18 -15.78 -2.93
CA ILE A 177 7.84 -14.85 -3.87
C ILE A 177 7.01 -13.57 -4.02
N SER A 178 5.70 -13.69 -4.19
CA SER A 178 4.78 -12.55 -4.31
C SER A 178 4.82 -11.63 -3.07
N THR A 179 4.85 -12.24 -1.88
CA THR A 179 4.93 -11.52 -0.61
C THR A 179 6.30 -10.88 -0.44
N ALA A 180 7.39 -11.61 -0.71
CA ALA A 180 8.74 -11.06 -0.62
C ALA A 180 8.94 -9.88 -1.58
N TYR A 181 8.49 -10.02 -2.83
CA TYR A 181 8.61 -8.97 -3.83
C TYR A 181 7.85 -7.71 -3.41
N GLY A 182 6.59 -7.86 -2.97
CA GLY A 182 5.79 -6.73 -2.47
C GLY A 182 6.42 -6.06 -1.24
N ASN A 183 6.85 -6.86 -0.25
CA ASN A 183 7.41 -6.36 1.01
C ASN A 183 8.79 -5.73 0.86
N ILE A 184 9.54 -6.05 -0.18
CA ILE A 184 10.85 -5.44 -0.44
C ILE A 184 10.69 -4.21 -1.35
N SER A 185 10.01 -4.39 -2.48
CA SER A 185 9.96 -3.36 -3.52
C SER A 185 9.11 -2.15 -3.11
N THR A 186 8.00 -2.34 -2.41
CA THR A 186 7.13 -1.23 -2.00
C THR A 186 7.82 -0.31 -0.97
N PRO A 187 8.43 -0.80 0.13
CA PRO A 187 9.19 0.07 1.04
C PRO A 187 10.40 0.73 0.37
N LEU A 188 11.08 0.02 -0.53
CA LEU A 188 12.19 0.60 -1.30
C LEU A 188 11.69 1.76 -2.18
N MET A 189 10.53 1.62 -2.79
CA MET A 189 9.90 2.65 -3.61
C MET A 189 9.43 3.84 -2.78
N ILE A 190 8.92 3.60 -1.58
CA ILE A 190 8.59 4.67 -0.62
C ILE A 190 9.87 5.43 -0.23
N ALA A 191 10.94 4.72 0.13
CA ALA A 191 12.23 5.32 0.46
C ALA A 191 12.78 6.14 -0.71
N PHE A 192 12.71 5.60 -1.92
CA PHE A 192 13.06 6.31 -3.15
C PHE A 192 12.21 7.58 -3.34
N SER A 193 10.90 7.49 -3.14
CA SER A 193 9.98 8.64 -3.26
C SER A 193 10.29 9.76 -2.28
N ILE A 194 10.84 9.44 -1.10
CA ILE A 194 11.24 10.42 -0.08
C ILE A 194 12.63 11.01 -0.39
N MET A 195 13.58 10.18 -0.85
CA MET A 195 14.96 10.58 -1.10
C MET A 195 15.14 11.33 -2.42
N PHE A 196 14.40 10.93 -3.46
CA PHE A 196 14.55 11.45 -4.81
C PHE A 196 14.30 12.96 -4.91
N PRO A 197 13.24 13.56 -4.32
CA PRO A 197 13.03 15.01 -4.37
C PRO A 197 14.15 15.79 -3.68
N LYS A 198 14.68 15.29 -2.56
CA LYS A 198 15.79 15.92 -1.81
C LYS A 198 17.06 15.93 -2.63
N TRP A 199 17.37 14.81 -3.27
CA TRP A 199 18.55 14.65 -4.12
C TRP A 199 18.45 15.45 -5.42
N TYR A 200 17.30 15.42 -6.08
CA TYR A 200 17.04 16.14 -7.33
C TYR A 200 17.12 17.66 -7.14
N SER A 201 16.62 18.19 -6.02
CA SER A 201 16.75 19.61 -5.68
C SER A 201 18.21 20.02 -5.42
N LYS A 202 19.02 19.17 -4.78
CA LYS A 202 20.43 19.46 -4.46
C LYS A 202 21.35 19.50 -5.68
N ARG A 203 21.06 18.73 -6.73
CA ARG A 203 21.86 18.71 -7.98
C ARG A 203 21.68 19.92 -8.89
N LYS A 204 20.56 20.65 -8.77
CA LYS A 204 20.23 21.81 -9.62
C LYS A 204 20.41 23.16 -8.92
N SER A 205 20.97 23.17 -7.70
CA SER A 205 21.44 24.37 -7.00
C SER A 205 22.94 24.60 -7.17
N ILE A 206 23.58 23.85 -8.07
CA ILE A 206 24.92 24.03 -8.64
C ILE A 206 24.69 24.33 -10.11
#